data_AF-A0A0F7M1Q9-F1
#
_entry.id   AF-A0A0F7M1Q9-F1
#
_cell.length_a   1.000
_cell.length_b   1.000
_cell.length_c   1.000
_cell.angle_alpha   90.00
_cell.angle_beta   90.00
_cell.angle_gamma   90.00
#
_symmetry.space_group_name_H-M   'P 1'
#
loop_
_entity.id
_entity.type
_entity.pdbx_description
1 polymer ?
#
loop_
_entity_poly.entity_id
_entity_poly.type
_entity_poly.pdbx_seq_one_letter_code
_entity_poly.pdbx_strand_id
1 'polypeptide(L)'
;MRSALIIAAVVAQLLVLVIMAGQREWILQKGERVYIRTAPVDPRDPMRGDYVRLSYALNSQSLSAFKGGSTEKLQRGSRVYAVLRKHYDDLYELDYLSQQRPTKMPFITGRVRYVYDDVLQGYVDIDYGIEQLFVQQGKGLDIEKRRGQRDSLQVPMEVELAIGDAGQAQITNYRWSPLGIQLRRLDRDNTGAATNDGPRSPVLEFSLQNVSDEVLSIVDGDSHCALQLQMLSGRGGFAKPRYQLCGPTELDKEQTITLAPGQSHTVVVDLNQPRWYMQSSRDGDRWGSIAELAATQRFRLLYKPHSVSELKTGLQNVWPGSIVSSAFNARGQID
;
A
#
# COMPACT_ATOMS: atom_id res chain seq x y z
N MET A 1 -40.87 -33.27 -28.74
CA MET A 1 -39.44 -32.96 -28.99
C MET A 1 -39.07 -31.51 -28.68
N ARG A 2 -39.83 -30.50 -29.17
CA ARG A 2 -39.54 -29.06 -28.91
C ARG A 2 -39.54 -28.69 -27.42
N SER A 3 -40.53 -29.14 -26.65
CA SER A 3 -40.63 -28.83 -25.22
C SER A 3 -39.47 -29.42 -24.38
N ALA A 4 -38.98 -30.61 -24.75
CA ALA A 4 -37.84 -31.23 -24.07
C ALA A 4 -36.53 -30.44 -24.30
N LEU A 5 -36.32 -29.91 -25.51
CA LEU A 5 -35.18 -29.03 -25.81
C LEU A 5 -35.26 -27.70 -25.05
N ILE A 6 -36.44 -27.12 -24.92
CA ILE A 6 -36.65 -25.89 -24.14
C ILE A 6 -36.36 -26.14 -22.65
N ILE A 7 -36.89 -27.23 -22.09
CA ILE A 7 -36.62 -27.61 -20.69
C ILE A 7 -35.12 -27.85 -20.47
N ALA A 8 -34.45 -28.56 -21.38
CA ALA A 8 -33.01 -28.77 -21.30
C ALA A 8 -32.21 -27.46 -21.32
N ALA A 9 -32.61 -26.49 -22.16
CA ALA A 9 -31.97 -25.18 -22.21
C ALA A 9 -32.16 -24.39 -20.91
N VAL A 10 -33.37 -24.39 -20.32
CA VAL A 10 -33.65 -23.74 -19.03
C VAL A 10 -32.85 -24.39 -17.89
N VAL A 11 -32.80 -25.72 -17.85
CA VAL A 11 -32.00 -26.45 -16.85
C VAL A 11 -30.51 -26.13 -17.00
N ALA A 12 -29.99 -26.09 -18.23
CA ALA A 12 -28.60 -25.72 -18.48
C ALA A 12 -28.28 -24.30 -17.99
N GLN A 13 -29.18 -23.33 -18.23
CA GLN A 13 -29.03 -21.96 -17.74
C GLN A 13 -29.02 -21.89 -16.20
N LEU A 14 -29.96 -22.58 -15.53
CA LEU A 14 -29.99 -22.63 -14.07
C LEU A 14 -28.74 -23.31 -13.50
N LEU A 15 -28.26 -24.38 -14.13
CA LEU A 15 -27.07 -25.10 -13.71
C LEU A 15 -25.83 -24.21 -13.78
N VAL A 16 -25.69 -23.39 -14.83
CA VAL A 16 -24.60 -22.40 -14.92
C VAL A 16 -24.64 -21.41 -13.75
N LEU A 17 -25.82 -20.88 -13.39
CA LEU A 17 -25.96 -19.97 -12.26
C LEU A 17 -25.60 -20.64 -10.92
N VAL A 18 -26.04 -21.88 -10.71
CA VAL A 18 -25.73 -22.66 -9.51
C VAL A 18 -24.23 -22.94 -9.40
N ILE A 19 -23.55 -23.30 -10.50
CA ILE A 19 -22.10 -23.49 -10.52
C ILE A 19 -21.39 -22.18 -10.16
N MET A 20 -21.81 -21.05 -10.75
CA MET A 20 -21.20 -19.74 -10.47
C MET A 20 -21.36 -19.34 -9.00
N ALA A 21 -22.54 -19.54 -8.41
CA ALA A 21 -22.80 -19.26 -7.00
C ALA A 21 -22.02 -20.22 -6.09
N GLY A 22 -22.04 -21.52 -6.38
CA GLY A 22 -21.35 -22.55 -5.60
C GLY A 22 -19.83 -22.37 -5.58
N GLN A 23 -19.22 -21.92 -6.68
CA GLN A 23 -17.79 -21.59 -6.71
C GLN A 23 -17.45 -20.44 -5.77
N ARG A 24 -18.29 -19.40 -5.71
CA ARG A 24 -18.07 -18.27 -4.81
C ARG A 24 -18.22 -18.68 -3.35
N GLU A 25 -19.25 -19.46 -3.05
CA GLU A 25 -19.49 -19.96 -1.70
C GLU A 25 -18.36 -20.87 -1.22
N TRP A 26 -17.83 -21.73 -2.10
CA TRP A 26 -16.68 -22.58 -1.79
C TRP A 26 -15.45 -21.76 -1.40
N ILE A 27 -15.18 -20.66 -2.12
CA ILE A 27 -14.07 -19.76 -1.78
C ILE A 27 -14.30 -19.12 -0.42
N LEU A 28 -15.51 -18.65 -0.11
CA LEU A 28 -15.83 -18.03 1.18
C LEU A 28 -15.65 -19.00 2.36
N GLN A 29 -15.94 -20.29 2.16
CA GLN A 29 -15.86 -21.29 3.23
C GLN A 29 -14.47 -21.93 3.36
N LYS A 30 -13.78 -22.20 2.25
CA LYS A 30 -12.55 -23.02 2.20
C LYS A 30 -11.34 -22.30 1.63
N GLY A 31 -11.49 -21.06 1.16
CA GLY A 31 -10.37 -20.28 0.66
C GLY A 31 -9.34 -20.00 1.74
N GLU A 32 -8.09 -19.83 1.32
CA GLU A 32 -7.02 -19.40 2.22
C GLU A 32 -7.30 -17.97 2.67
N ARG A 33 -7.32 -17.75 3.99
CA ARG A 33 -7.63 -16.46 4.60
C ARG A 33 -6.35 -15.66 4.80
N VAL A 34 -6.32 -14.47 4.22
CA VAL A 34 -5.18 -13.54 4.34
C VAL A 34 -5.67 -12.12 4.58
N TYR A 35 -4.92 -11.33 5.33
CA TYR A 35 -5.16 -9.90 5.47
C TYR A 35 -4.29 -9.11 4.50
N ILE A 36 -4.86 -8.09 3.86
CA ILE A 36 -4.12 -7.13 3.04
C ILE A 36 -4.43 -5.72 3.50
N ARG A 37 -3.38 -4.92 3.69
CA ARG A 37 -3.49 -3.51 4.07
C ARG A 37 -3.99 -2.67 2.89
N THR A 38 -5.01 -1.87 3.15
CA THR A 38 -5.50 -0.86 2.22
C THR A 38 -4.65 0.41 2.31
N ALA A 39 -4.47 1.07 1.17
CA ALA A 39 -3.95 2.42 1.09
C ALA A 39 -5.09 3.44 1.30
N PRO A 40 -4.76 4.70 1.65
CA PRO A 40 -5.76 5.76 1.78
C PRO A 40 -6.50 5.96 0.45
N VAL A 41 -7.83 5.84 0.46
CA VAL A 41 -8.71 6.12 -0.69
C VAL A 41 -9.94 6.91 -0.26
N ASP A 42 -10.45 7.74 -1.16
CA ASP A 42 -11.64 8.55 -1.00
C ASP A 42 -12.94 7.76 -1.25
N PRO A 43 -13.83 7.58 -0.25
CA PRO A 43 -15.13 7.00 -0.46
C PRO A 43 -16.20 8.07 -0.66
N ARG A 44 -16.85 8.06 -1.82
CA ARG A 44 -18.32 8.14 -1.98
C ARG A 44 -18.68 8.18 -3.46
N ASP A 45 -19.69 7.41 -3.82
CA ASP A 45 -20.56 7.71 -4.96
C ASP A 45 -22.00 7.71 -4.39
N PRO A 46 -22.66 8.88 -4.30
CA PRO A 46 -23.97 9.02 -3.66
C PRO A 46 -25.08 8.24 -4.37
N MET A 47 -24.84 7.65 -5.54
CA MET A 47 -25.88 6.99 -6.34
C MET A 47 -25.93 5.45 -6.20
N ARG A 48 -24.99 4.80 -5.49
CA ARG A 48 -24.90 3.32 -5.44
C ARG A 48 -25.03 2.69 -4.04
N GLY A 49 -25.43 3.47 -3.04
CA GLY A 49 -25.49 3.04 -1.64
C GLY A 49 -24.14 3.13 -0.92
N ASP A 50 -24.07 2.57 0.29
CA ASP A 50 -22.87 2.64 1.14
C ASP A 50 -21.83 1.60 0.70
N TYR A 51 -20.93 2.01 -0.19
CA TYR A 51 -19.73 1.25 -0.52
C TYR A 51 -18.48 2.13 -0.43
N VAL A 52 -17.35 1.49 -0.12
CA VAL A 52 -16.04 2.12 0.03
C VAL A 52 -15.15 1.62 -1.10
N ARG A 53 -14.53 2.54 -1.83
CA ARG A 53 -13.49 2.20 -2.81
C ARG A 53 -12.20 1.94 -2.05
N LEU A 54 -11.58 0.81 -2.34
CA LEU A 54 -10.31 0.40 -1.76
C LEU A 54 -9.20 0.52 -2.80
N SER A 55 -8.00 0.81 -2.30
CA SER A 55 -6.76 0.72 -3.05
C SER A 55 -5.80 -0.04 -2.17
N TYR A 56 -4.90 -0.77 -2.81
CA TYR A 56 -3.89 -1.57 -2.16
C TYR A 56 -2.53 -1.15 -2.70
N ALA A 57 -1.49 -1.33 -1.90
CA ALA A 57 -0.13 -1.10 -2.37
C ALA A 57 0.18 -1.94 -3.62
N LEU A 58 -0.41 -3.14 -3.73
CA LEU A 58 -0.25 -4.06 -4.86
C LEU A 58 -0.96 -3.63 -6.16
N ASN A 59 -1.84 -2.61 -6.16
CA ASN A 59 -2.51 -2.16 -7.39
C ASN A 59 -1.57 -1.51 -8.39
N SER A 60 -0.60 -0.72 -7.93
CA SER A 60 0.34 -0.03 -8.82
C SER A 60 1.76 -0.45 -8.48
N GLN A 61 2.43 -1.05 -9.46
CA GLN A 61 3.73 -1.70 -9.27
C GLN A 61 4.69 -1.36 -10.39
N SER A 62 5.98 -1.29 -10.08
CA SER A 62 7.02 -1.17 -11.10
C SER A 62 7.03 -2.42 -11.98
N LEU A 63 7.35 -2.28 -13.27
CA LEU A 63 7.59 -3.44 -14.13
C LEU A 63 8.72 -4.35 -13.62
N SER A 64 9.65 -3.81 -12.82
CA SER A 64 10.70 -4.59 -12.14
C SER A 64 10.18 -5.58 -11.09
N ALA A 65 8.92 -5.45 -10.65
CA ALA A 65 8.30 -6.39 -9.71
C ALA A 65 7.95 -7.74 -10.36
N PHE A 66 8.01 -7.87 -11.69
CA PHE A 66 7.74 -9.13 -12.38
C PHE A 66 8.92 -10.11 -12.28
N LYS A 67 8.61 -11.38 -11.94
CA LYS A 67 9.54 -12.50 -12.02
C LYS A 67 9.09 -13.52 -13.07
N GLY A 68 10.04 -14.02 -13.85
CA GLY A 68 9.86 -15.22 -14.68
C GLY A 68 9.12 -15.01 -16.02
N GLY A 69 9.30 -13.88 -16.70
CA GLY A 69 8.79 -13.67 -18.06
C GLY A 69 9.16 -12.32 -18.66
N SER A 70 9.05 -12.17 -19.99
CA SER A 70 9.20 -10.87 -20.66
C SER A 70 7.97 -10.01 -20.42
N THR A 71 8.18 -8.76 -19.97
CA THR A 71 7.13 -7.75 -19.79
C THR A 71 6.64 -7.16 -21.11
N GLU A 72 7.31 -7.43 -22.24
CA GLU A 72 7.02 -6.87 -23.56
C GLU A 72 5.62 -7.20 -24.11
N LYS A 73 4.94 -8.21 -23.53
CA LYS A 73 3.57 -8.62 -23.92
C LYS A 73 2.48 -8.19 -22.95
N LEU A 74 2.82 -7.41 -21.90
CA LEU A 74 1.81 -6.90 -20.98
C LEU A 74 0.95 -5.86 -21.69
N GLN A 75 -0.34 -6.15 -21.80
CA GLN A 75 -1.32 -5.25 -22.38
C GLN A 75 -2.51 -5.12 -21.43
N ARG A 76 -3.34 -4.11 -21.66
CA ARG A 76 -4.60 -3.96 -20.94
C ARG A 76 -5.43 -5.23 -21.06
N GLY A 77 -5.89 -5.75 -19.93
CA GLY A 77 -6.66 -6.99 -19.81
C GLY A 77 -5.81 -8.25 -19.62
N SER A 78 -4.48 -8.18 -19.77
CA SER A 78 -3.59 -9.31 -19.48
C SER A 78 -3.79 -9.81 -18.05
N ARG A 79 -3.81 -11.13 -17.88
CA ARG A 79 -3.91 -11.76 -16.57
C ARG A 79 -2.54 -11.74 -15.89
N VAL A 80 -2.53 -11.35 -14.63
CA VAL A 80 -1.32 -11.30 -13.79
C VAL A 80 -1.63 -11.97 -12.46
N TYR A 81 -0.64 -12.64 -11.89
CA TYR A 81 -0.71 -13.25 -10.57
C TYR A 81 0.19 -12.47 -9.62
N ALA A 82 -0.39 -11.95 -8.54
CA ALA A 82 0.33 -11.34 -7.44
C ALA A 82 0.64 -12.41 -6.40
N VAL A 83 1.90 -12.81 -6.29
CA VAL A 83 2.35 -13.75 -5.26
C VAL A 83 2.51 -12.99 -3.96
N LEU A 84 1.94 -13.54 -2.90
CA LEU A 84 1.93 -12.92 -1.59
C LEU A 84 2.93 -13.62 -0.68
N ARG A 85 3.62 -12.83 0.15
CA ARG A 85 4.40 -13.35 1.27
C ARG A 85 3.72 -13.01 2.58
N LYS A 86 3.68 -13.97 3.51
CA LYS A 86 3.24 -13.70 4.87
C LYS A 86 4.21 -12.74 5.54
N HIS A 87 3.69 -11.69 6.14
CA HIS A 87 4.47 -10.75 6.93
C HIS A 87 4.28 -11.07 8.41
N TYR A 88 3.16 -10.67 9.01
CA TYR A 88 2.86 -10.88 10.43
C TYR A 88 1.35 -10.94 10.67
N ASP A 89 0.90 -11.63 11.72
CA ASP A 89 -0.51 -11.65 12.14
C ASP A 89 -1.49 -11.81 10.96
N ASP A 90 -1.19 -12.79 10.10
CA ASP A 90 -1.88 -13.09 8.84
C ASP A 90 -2.01 -11.93 7.85
N LEU A 91 -1.28 -10.83 8.03
CA LEU A 91 -1.06 -9.79 7.04
C LEU A 91 -0.05 -10.26 5.98
N TYR A 92 -0.41 -10.07 4.72
CA TYR A 92 0.40 -10.42 3.57
C TYR A 92 0.75 -9.17 2.77
N GLU A 93 1.97 -9.17 2.24
CA GLU A 93 2.46 -8.15 1.31
C GLU A 93 2.75 -8.79 -0.06
N LEU A 94 2.80 -7.97 -1.10
CA LEU A 94 3.25 -8.41 -2.42
C LEU A 94 4.70 -8.87 -2.35
N ASP A 95 4.98 -10.07 -2.83
CA ASP A 95 6.34 -10.54 -3.04
C ASP A 95 6.83 -10.23 -4.44
N TYR A 96 6.08 -10.67 -5.46
CA TYR A 96 6.36 -10.39 -6.86
C TYR A 96 5.12 -10.61 -7.74
N LEU A 97 5.18 -10.10 -8.96
CA LEU A 97 4.18 -10.34 -9.99
C LEU A 97 4.66 -11.42 -10.97
N SER A 98 3.74 -12.23 -11.49
CA SER A 98 4.04 -13.20 -12.54
C SER A 98 2.93 -13.26 -13.59
N GLN A 99 3.30 -13.53 -14.84
CA GLN A 99 2.33 -13.85 -15.90
C GLN A 99 1.97 -15.34 -15.91
N GLN A 100 2.81 -16.18 -15.32
CA GLN A 100 2.57 -17.62 -15.21
C GLN A 100 1.93 -17.92 -13.86
N ARG A 101 1.00 -18.89 -13.84
CA ARG A 101 0.31 -19.27 -12.61
C ARG A 101 1.33 -19.86 -11.63
N PRO A 102 1.47 -19.31 -10.42
CA PRO A 102 2.33 -19.87 -9.39
C PRO A 102 1.84 -21.25 -8.94
N THR A 103 2.78 -22.12 -8.58
CA THR A 103 2.45 -23.45 -8.02
C THR A 103 2.13 -23.38 -6.52
N LYS A 104 2.65 -22.36 -5.82
CA LYS A 104 2.48 -22.17 -4.38
C LYS A 104 1.50 -21.05 -4.10
N MET A 105 0.55 -21.31 -3.21
CA MET A 105 -0.34 -20.32 -2.61
C MET A 105 0.35 -19.60 -1.42
N PRO A 106 -0.13 -18.42 -1.00
CA PRO A 106 -1.24 -17.65 -1.59
C PRO A 106 -0.81 -16.73 -2.73
N PHE A 107 -1.66 -16.61 -3.75
CA PHE A 107 -1.53 -15.61 -4.81
C PHE A 107 -2.91 -15.08 -5.21
N ILE A 108 -2.97 -13.83 -5.68
CA ILE A 108 -4.20 -13.21 -6.19
C ILE A 108 -4.11 -13.01 -7.69
N THR A 109 -5.15 -13.40 -8.40
CA THR A 109 -5.28 -13.18 -9.84
C THR A 109 -5.88 -11.81 -10.09
N GLY A 110 -5.15 -10.97 -10.83
CA GLY A 110 -5.59 -9.65 -11.27
C GLY A 110 -5.60 -9.51 -12.79
N ARG A 111 -6.11 -8.37 -13.26
CA ARG A 111 -6.06 -7.94 -14.65
C ARG A 111 -5.39 -6.60 -14.77
N VAL A 112 -4.51 -6.49 -15.75
CA VAL A 112 -3.86 -5.22 -16.09
C VAL A 112 -4.92 -4.21 -16.52
N ARG A 113 -5.05 -3.12 -15.77
CA ARG A 113 -5.89 -1.98 -16.12
C ARG A 113 -5.16 -1.06 -17.10
N TYR A 114 -3.89 -0.80 -16.81
CA TYR A 114 -3.05 0.11 -17.57
C TYR A 114 -1.58 -0.31 -17.48
N VAL A 115 -0.85 -0.15 -18.57
CA VAL A 115 0.60 -0.29 -18.61
C VAL A 115 1.16 1.03 -19.10
N TYR A 116 2.09 1.58 -18.35
CA TYR A 116 2.96 2.63 -18.83
C TYR A 116 4.31 1.98 -19.10
N ASP A 117 4.73 1.95 -20.36
CA ASP A 117 6.02 1.38 -20.77
C ASP A 117 6.89 2.53 -21.28
N ASP A 118 7.84 2.93 -20.45
CA ASP A 118 8.84 3.96 -20.74
C ASP A 118 10.21 3.32 -20.49
N VAL A 119 11.17 3.60 -21.39
CA VAL A 119 12.49 2.95 -21.51
C VAL A 119 13.26 2.90 -20.18
N LEU A 120 12.91 3.78 -19.23
CA LEU A 120 13.55 3.89 -17.93
C LEU A 120 12.61 3.56 -16.74
N GLN A 121 11.27 3.50 -16.92
CA GLN A 121 10.31 3.87 -15.84
C GLN A 121 8.91 3.26 -15.97
N GLY A 122 8.79 2.06 -16.53
CA GLY A 122 7.47 1.45 -16.68
C GLY A 122 6.81 1.07 -15.34
N TYR A 123 5.49 1.30 -15.25
CA TYR A 123 4.65 0.80 -14.17
C TYR A 123 3.41 0.11 -14.74
N VAL A 124 2.84 -0.77 -13.92
CA VAL A 124 1.61 -1.48 -14.23
C VAL A 124 0.57 -1.18 -13.16
N ASP A 125 -0.64 -0.88 -13.60
CA ASP A 125 -1.81 -0.84 -12.75
C ASP A 125 -2.63 -2.12 -12.96
N ILE A 126 -2.96 -2.79 -11.86
CA ILE A 126 -3.66 -4.06 -11.83
C ILE A 126 -4.91 -3.91 -10.96
N ASP A 127 -6.05 -4.34 -11.48
CA ASP A 127 -7.29 -4.51 -10.72
C ASP A 127 -7.45 -5.98 -10.34
N TYR A 128 -7.74 -6.25 -9.06
CA TYR A 128 -7.86 -7.59 -8.48
C TYR A 128 -9.30 -8.00 -8.20
N GLY A 129 -10.27 -7.10 -8.41
CA GLY A 129 -11.70 -7.34 -8.15
C GLY A 129 -12.08 -7.22 -6.67
N ILE A 130 -11.18 -6.68 -5.85
CA ILE A 130 -11.34 -6.45 -4.41
C ILE A 130 -11.25 -4.96 -4.06
N GLU A 131 -11.31 -4.07 -5.05
CA GLU A 131 -11.24 -2.62 -4.88
C GLU A 131 -12.57 -2.00 -4.41
N GLN A 132 -13.59 -2.82 -4.11
CA GLN A 132 -14.91 -2.37 -3.68
C GLN A 132 -15.36 -3.18 -2.47
N LEU A 133 -15.63 -2.49 -1.36
CA LEU A 133 -16.20 -3.06 -0.15
C LEU A 133 -17.62 -2.50 0.04
N PHE A 134 -18.60 -3.39 0.01
CA PHE A 134 -19.99 -3.04 0.32
C PHE A 134 -20.21 -3.16 1.82
N VAL A 135 -20.70 -2.09 2.45
CA VAL A 135 -20.95 -2.06 3.89
C VAL A 135 -22.43 -1.87 4.18
N GLN A 136 -22.84 -2.25 5.39
CA GLN A 136 -24.19 -1.96 5.87
C GLN A 136 -24.39 -0.45 5.94
N GLN A 137 -25.63 -0.01 5.69
CA GLN A 137 -25.99 1.40 5.72
C GLN A 137 -25.58 2.05 7.06
N GLY A 138 -24.92 3.21 7.00
CA GLY A 138 -24.40 3.96 8.16
C GLY A 138 -22.96 3.62 8.55
N LYS A 139 -22.44 2.41 8.26
CA LYS A 139 -21.05 2.04 8.60
C LYS A 139 -20.00 2.74 7.73
N GLY A 140 -20.40 3.25 6.56
CA GLY A 140 -19.51 4.03 5.69
C GLY A 140 -18.99 5.30 6.36
N LEU A 141 -19.79 5.94 7.23
CA LEU A 141 -19.41 7.15 7.97
C LEU A 141 -18.32 6.87 9.01
N ASP A 142 -18.34 5.72 9.67
CA ASP A 142 -17.32 5.36 10.66
C ASP A 142 -15.97 5.07 10.00
N ILE A 143 -16.01 4.45 8.82
CA ILE A 143 -14.82 4.25 7.98
C ILE A 143 -14.26 5.61 7.52
N GLU A 144 -15.12 6.55 7.11
CA GLU A 144 -14.73 7.91 6.73
C GLU A 144 -14.07 8.68 7.89
N LYS A 145 -14.62 8.57 9.10
CA LYS A 145 -14.04 9.21 10.30
C LYS A 145 -12.67 8.65 10.64
N ARG A 146 -12.48 7.34 10.60
CA ARG A 146 -11.20 6.67 10.90
C ARG A 146 -10.13 6.89 9.82
N ARG A 147 -10.54 7.16 8.59
CA ARG A 147 -9.64 7.66 7.54
C ARG A 147 -9.08 9.04 7.91
N GLY A 148 -9.87 9.87 8.60
CA GLY A 148 -9.52 11.26 8.85
C GLY A 148 -9.52 12.10 7.57
N GLN A 149 -9.14 13.37 7.73
CA GLN A 149 -8.79 14.33 6.71
C GLN A 149 -7.26 14.34 6.44
N ARG A 150 -6.83 15.11 5.43
CA ARG A 150 -5.44 15.20 4.91
C ARG A 150 -4.37 15.37 6.00
N ASP A 151 -4.64 16.25 6.97
CA ASP A 151 -3.71 16.64 8.03
C ASP A 151 -4.02 15.96 9.38
N SER A 152 -4.94 15.00 9.42
CA SER A 152 -5.38 14.34 10.67
C SER A 152 -4.96 12.88 10.71
N LEU A 153 -5.11 12.25 11.88
CA LEU A 153 -4.84 10.84 12.06
C LEU A 153 -5.68 9.98 11.10
N GLN A 154 -4.99 9.15 10.32
CA GLN A 154 -5.56 8.16 9.42
C GLN A 154 -5.23 6.77 9.95
N VAL A 155 -6.23 5.93 10.13
CA VAL A 155 -6.03 4.53 10.54
C VAL A 155 -6.23 3.63 9.31
N PRO A 156 -5.18 2.97 8.80
CA PRO A 156 -5.33 2.06 7.67
C PRO A 156 -6.28 0.90 8.00
N MET A 157 -7.12 0.54 7.04
CA MET A 157 -7.94 -0.66 7.12
C MET A 157 -7.17 -1.86 6.57
N GLU A 158 -7.34 -3.01 7.18
CA GLU A 158 -6.82 -4.31 6.74
C GLU A 158 -8.00 -5.20 6.38
N VAL A 159 -8.12 -5.60 5.12
CA VAL A 159 -9.23 -6.45 4.67
C VAL A 159 -8.82 -7.91 4.75
N GLU A 160 -9.71 -8.75 5.29
CA GLU A 160 -9.61 -10.20 5.22
C GLU A 160 -10.11 -10.65 3.84
N LEU A 161 -9.29 -11.42 3.15
CA LEU A 161 -9.58 -12.00 1.85
C LEU A 161 -9.61 -13.52 1.98
N ALA A 162 -10.63 -14.14 1.39
CA ALA A 162 -10.62 -15.56 1.09
C ALA A 162 -10.14 -15.79 -0.34
N ILE A 163 -9.03 -16.52 -0.50
CA ILE A 163 -8.40 -16.79 -1.79
C ILE A 163 -8.67 -18.23 -2.22
N GLY A 164 -9.29 -18.41 -3.40
CA GLY A 164 -9.49 -19.73 -4.01
C GLY A 164 -8.24 -20.25 -4.72
N ASP A 165 -8.22 -21.54 -5.07
CA ASP A 165 -7.06 -22.21 -5.68
C ASP A 165 -6.57 -21.57 -6.98
N ALA A 166 -7.46 -20.89 -7.72
CA ALA A 166 -7.14 -20.16 -8.96
C ALA A 166 -6.86 -18.67 -8.73
N GLY A 167 -6.66 -18.27 -7.48
CA GLY A 167 -6.29 -16.92 -7.06
C GLY A 167 -7.45 -15.91 -7.07
N GLN A 168 -8.71 -16.34 -7.18
CA GLN A 168 -9.83 -15.42 -7.01
C GLN A 168 -9.92 -15.03 -5.53
N ALA A 169 -9.85 -13.74 -5.25
CA ALA A 169 -10.01 -13.20 -3.90
C ALA A 169 -11.44 -12.65 -3.71
N GLN A 170 -11.99 -12.87 -2.52
CA GLN A 170 -13.22 -12.24 -2.07
C GLN A 170 -13.01 -11.63 -0.67
N ILE A 171 -13.49 -10.41 -0.46
CA ILE A 171 -13.44 -9.78 0.85
C ILE A 171 -14.47 -10.44 1.76
N THR A 172 -14.03 -10.94 2.92
CA THR A 172 -14.90 -11.57 3.92
C THR A 172 -15.13 -10.68 5.13
N ASN A 173 -14.10 -9.93 5.52
CA ASN A 173 -14.13 -9.08 6.71
C ASN A 173 -13.10 -7.96 6.60
N TYR A 174 -13.01 -7.10 7.62
CA TYR A 174 -11.93 -6.15 7.77
C TYR A 174 -11.64 -5.88 9.24
N ARG A 175 -10.45 -5.38 9.52
CA ARG A 175 -10.02 -4.85 10.81
C ARG A 175 -9.25 -3.55 10.61
N TRP A 176 -8.95 -2.85 11.70
CA TRP A 176 -8.16 -1.63 11.66
C TRP A 176 -6.73 -1.94 12.09
N SER A 177 -5.77 -1.26 11.47
CA SER A 177 -4.38 -1.27 11.94
C SER A 177 -4.31 -0.79 13.40
N PRO A 178 -3.50 -1.42 14.26
CA PRO A 178 -3.30 -0.95 15.64
C PRO A 178 -2.51 0.37 15.69
N LEU A 179 -1.88 0.78 14.57
CA LEU A 179 -1.25 2.08 14.40
C LEU A 179 -2.05 2.97 13.44
N GLY A 180 -2.28 4.20 13.85
CA GLY A 180 -2.67 5.31 12.99
C GLY A 180 -1.44 6.12 12.55
N ILE A 181 -1.57 6.80 11.42
CA ILE A 181 -0.54 7.64 10.83
C ILE A 181 -1.07 9.05 10.60
N GLN A 182 -0.26 10.05 10.87
CA GLN A 182 -0.56 11.43 10.55
C GLN A 182 0.65 12.06 9.87
N LEU A 183 0.38 12.84 8.81
CA LEU A 183 1.38 13.67 8.15
C LEU A 183 0.90 15.12 8.22
N ARG A 184 1.74 16.01 8.73
CA ARG A 184 1.44 17.44 8.83
C ARG A 184 2.59 18.25 8.27
N ARG A 185 2.29 19.32 7.54
CA ARG A 185 3.31 20.27 7.08
C ARG A 185 3.65 21.27 8.20
N LEU A 186 4.92 21.43 8.52
CA LEU A 186 5.39 22.40 9.53
C LEU A 186 5.74 23.76 8.92
N ASP A 187 6.21 23.80 7.69
CA ASP A 187 6.63 25.03 7.00
C ASP A 187 5.48 25.72 6.26
N ARG A 188 4.36 26.01 6.95
CA ARG A 188 3.14 26.58 6.34
C ARG A 188 3.36 27.92 5.64
N ASP A 189 4.29 28.74 6.13
CA ASP A 189 4.57 30.07 5.58
C ASP A 189 5.52 30.06 4.37
N ASN A 190 6.11 28.90 4.06
CA ASN A 190 6.99 28.75 2.92
C ASN A 190 6.15 28.51 1.65
N THR A 191 5.92 29.57 0.88
CA THR A 191 5.05 29.57 -0.32
C THR A 191 5.59 28.75 -1.50
N GLY A 192 6.79 28.19 -1.38
CA GLY A 192 7.49 27.51 -2.48
C GLY A 192 7.97 28.49 -3.56
N ALA A 193 7.91 29.79 -3.31
CA ALA A 193 8.57 30.79 -4.13
C ALA A 193 10.08 30.58 -4.04
N ALA A 194 10.78 30.69 -5.18
CA ALA A 194 12.23 30.67 -5.20
C ALA A 194 12.72 31.82 -4.31
N THR A 195 13.25 31.48 -3.13
CA THR A 195 14.18 32.37 -2.44
C THR A 195 15.41 32.53 -3.33
N ASN A 196 16.26 33.52 -3.08
CA ASN A 196 17.55 33.63 -3.78
C ASN A 196 18.39 32.33 -3.69
N ASP A 197 18.06 31.43 -2.74
CA ASP A 197 18.69 30.13 -2.51
C ASP A 197 18.12 28.95 -3.34
N GLY A 198 17.16 29.18 -4.24
CA GLY A 198 16.58 28.13 -5.10
C GLY A 198 15.36 27.41 -4.51
N PRO A 199 14.88 26.32 -5.16
CA PRO A 199 13.69 25.58 -4.73
C PRO A 199 13.96 24.78 -3.45
N ARG A 200 13.12 24.99 -2.41
CA ARG A 200 13.22 24.31 -1.11
C ARG A 200 12.21 23.18 -0.97
N SER A 201 12.65 22.07 -0.40
CA SER A 201 11.79 20.93 -0.06
C SER A 201 11.07 21.18 1.28
N PRO A 202 9.92 20.54 1.53
CA PRO A 202 9.11 20.82 2.72
C PRO A 202 9.71 20.20 3.98
N VAL A 203 9.28 20.74 5.13
CA VAL A 203 9.54 20.13 6.45
C VAL A 203 8.23 19.55 6.95
N LEU A 204 8.21 18.23 7.12
CA LEU A 204 7.02 17.47 7.48
C LEU A 204 7.14 16.94 8.90
N GLU A 205 6.01 16.83 9.57
CA GLU A 205 5.84 16.11 10.82
C GLU A 205 5.13 14.80 10.52
N PHE A 206 5.81 13.69 10.78
CA PHE A 206 5.29 12.35 10.64
C PHE A 206 4.99 11.79 12.02
N SER A 207 3.77 11.34 12.27
CA SER A 207 3.36 10.81 13.56
C SER A 207 2.75 9.41 13.43
N LEU A 208 3.15 8.51 14.33
CA LEU A 208 2.55 7.20 14.53
C LEU A 208 1.85 7.19 15.88
N GLN A 209 0.54 6.92 15.89
CA GLN A 209 -0.22 6.84 17.12
C GLN A 209 -0.69 5.41 17.36
N ASN A 210 -0.51 4.92 18.59
CA ASN A 210 -1.16 3.68 19.02
C ASN A 210 -2.66 3.92 19.16
N VAL A 211 -3.46 3.32 18.29
CA VAL A 211 -4.92 3.41 18.30
C VAL A 211 -5.59 2.14 18.82
N SER A 212 -4.79 1.17 19.29
CA SER A 212 -5.28 -0.03 19.95
C SER A 212 -5.47 0.19 21.45
N ASP A 213 -6.17 -0.73 22.09
CA ASP A 213 -6.40 -0.73 23.54
C ASP A 213 -5.23 -1.39 24.32
N GLU A 214 -4.20 -1.88 23.61
CA GLU A 214 -3.05 -2.56 24.18
C GLU A 214 -1.78 -1.72 24.06
N VAL A 215 -0.79 -1.99 24.92
CA VAL A 215 0.54 -1.40 24.78
C VAL A 215 1.23 -2.00 23.55
N LEU A 216 1.76 -1.13 22.70
CA LEU A 216 2.40 -1.49 21.44
C LEU A 216 3.81 -0.92 21.41
N SER A 217 4.77 -1.67 20.87
CA SER A 217 6.13 -1.18 20.66
C SER A 217 6.42 -1.01 19.17
N ILE A 218 7.07 0.08 18.78
CA ILE A 218 7.56 0.30 17.42
C ILE A 218 9.08 0.38 17.41
N VAL A 219 9.70 0.18 16.26
CA VAL A 219 11.16 0.25 16.11
C VAL A 219 11.52 1.48 15.31
N ASP A 220 12.18 2.44 15.94
CA ASP A 220 12.69 3.63 15.31
C ASP A 220 13.86 4.19 16.14
N GLY A 221 15.09 4.07 15.62
CA GLY A 221 16.28 4.63 16.27
C GLY A 221 16.52 6.10 15.90
N ASP A 222 17.56 6.71 16.47
CA ASP A 222 17.89 8.15 16.29
C ASP A 222 18.05 8.57 14.82
N SER A 223 18.53 7.66 13.97
CA SER A 223 18.69 7.91 12.54
C SER A 223 17.38 7.78 11.75
N HIS A 224 16.27 7.42 12.39
CA HIS A 224 14.97 7.17 11.78
C HIS A 224 15.04 6.25 10.54
N CYS A 225 15.82 5.17 10.63
CA CYS A 225 16.06 4.26 9.49
C CYS A 225 14.86 3.39 9.12
N ALA A 226 13.83 3.35 9.98
CA ALA A 226 12.55 2.76 9.62
C ALA A 226 11.75 3.65 8.65
N LEU A 227 12.07 4.95 8.53
CA LEU A 227 11.40 5.85 7.60
C LEU A 227 12.11 5.90 6.26
N GLN A 228 11.30 5.73 5.21
CA GLN A 228 11.70 5.72 3.82
C GLN A 228 10.88 6.73 3.03
N LEU A 229 11.50 7.42 2.07
CA LEU A 229 10.81 8.29 1.12
C LEU A 229 10.52 7.49 -0.15
N GLN A 230 9.23 7.31 -0.43
CA GLN A 230 8.76 6.62 -1.62
C GLN A 230 8.18 7.62 -2.61
N MET A 231 8.69 7.62 -3.84
CA MET A 231 8.06 8.35 -4.93
C MET A 231 6.88 7.55 -5.49
N LEU A 232 5.72 8.19 -5.59
CA LEU A 232 4.55 7.68 -6.30
C LEU A 232 4.75 7.98 -7.77
N SER A 233 4.92 6.92 -8.57
CA SER A 233 5.16 6.97 -10.01
C SER A 233 4.39 8.10 -10.72
N GLY A 234 5.13 9.12 -11.16
CA GLY A 234 4.73 10.09 -12.17
C GLY A 234 5.75 10.05 -13.33
N ARG A 235 5.55 10.86 -14.37
CA ARG A 235 6.48 10.99 -15.51
C ARG A 235 7.86 11.42 -15.00
N GLY A 236 8.79 10.50 -14.77
CA GLY A 236 10.09 10.80 -14.15
C GLY A 236 10.53 9.66 -13.24
N GLY A 237 11.72 9.13 -13.48
CA GLY A 237 12.07 7.78 -13.08
C GLY A 237 12.32 7.67 -11.61
N PHE A 238 12.40 6.42 -11.17
CA PHE A 238 12.82 6.05 -9.83
C PHE A 238 14.19 6.68 -9.54
N ALA A 239 14.16 7.92 -9.08
CA ALA A 239 15.28 8.58 -8.48
C ALA A 239 15.53 7.78 -7.21
N LYS A 240 16.52 6.87 -7.28
CA LYS A 240 16.86 6.04 -6.14
C LYS A 240 17.18 6.99 -4.99
N PRO A 241 16.51 6.91 -3.85
CA PRO A 241 16.87 7.75 -2.74
C PRO A 241 18.27 7.34 -2.25
N ARG A 242 19.05 8.31 -1.75
CA ARG A 242 20.49 8.14 -1.43
C ARG A 242 20.76 7.24 -0.22
N TYR A 243 19.90 6.26 0.09
CA TYR A 243 19.99 5.43 1.30
C TYR A 243 21.28 4.61 1.32
N GLN A 244 22.36 5.26 1.77
CA GLN A 244 23.66 4.70 2.16
C GLN A 244 23.91 4.90 3.67
N LEU A 245 23.03 5.61 4.38
CA LEU A 245 23.16 5.85 5.83
C LEU A 245 22.59 4.70 6.69
N CYS A 246 21.61 3.96 6.17
CA CYS A 246 21.00 2.83 6.86
C CYS A 246 21.62 1.54 6.32
N GLY A 247 22.73 1.11 6.92
CA GLY A 247 23.27 -0.24 6.71
C GLY A 247 22.48 -1.29 7.50
N PRO A 248 22.77 -2.59 7.35
CA PRO A 248 22.23 -3.65 8.21
C PRO A 248 22.85 -3.49 9.60
N THR A 249 22.39 -2.50 10.35
CA THR A 249 22.73 -2.35 11.75
C THR A 249 21.79 -3.29 12.47
N GLU A 250 22.32 -4.37 13.06
CA GLU A 250 21.56 -5.23 13.96
C GLU A 250 20.80 -4.32 14.93
N LEU A 251 19.47 -4.49 14.98
CA LEU A 251 18.60 -3.72 15.85
C LEU A 251 19.00 -3.98 17.31
N ASP A 252 19.85 -3.11 17.87
CA ASP A 252 20.08 -3.10 19.30
C ASP A 252 18.79 -2.69 20.01
N LYS A 253 18.55 -3.31 21.17
CA LYS A 253 17.35 -3.13 22.01
C LYS A 253 17.00 -1.66 22.30
N GLU A 254 17.95 -0.75 22.12
CA GLU A 254 17.84 0.70 22.33
C GLU A 254 16.99 1.43 21.28
N GLN A 255 16.58 0.77 20.19
CA GLN A 255 15.77 1.40 19.12
C GLN A 255 14.27 1.08 19.21
N THR A 256 13.79 0.66 20.38
CA THR A 256 12.37 0.32 20.59
C THR A 256 11.66 1.43 21.36
N ILE A 257 10.52 1.88 20.85
CA ILE A 257 9.69 2.91 21.45
C ILE A 257 8.36 2.26 21.85
N THR A 258 8.06 2.26 23.15
CA THR A 258 6.79 1.76 23.67
C THR A 258 5.75 2.89 23.69
N LEU A 259 4.59 2.60 23.09
CA LEU A 259 3.45 3.50 22.98
C LEU A 259 2.27 2.93 23.77
N ALA A 260 1.83 3.65 24.81
CA ALA A 260 0.56 3.39 25.47
C ALA A 260 -0.63 3.71 24.53
N PRO A 261 -1.84 3.17 24.79
CA PRO A 261 -3.04 3.55 24.04
C PRO A 261 -3.20 5.07 23.93
N GLY A 262 -3.35 5.58 22.70
CA GLY A 262 -3.47 7.00 22.39
C GLY A 262 -2.14 7.77 22.34
N GLN A 263 -1.01 7.17 22.68
CA GLN A 263 0.30 7.82 22.62
C GLN A 263 0.82 7.86 21.18
N SER A 264 1.48 8.97 20.83
CA SER A 264 2.10 9.16 19.52
C SER A 264 3.63 9.25 19.62
N HIS A 265 4.31 8.65 18.64
CA HIS A 265 5.71 8.92 18.30
C HIS A 265 5.74 9.86 17.10
N THR A 266 6.48 10.96 17.19
CA THR A 266 6.50 12.00 16.16
C THR A 266 7.92 12.32 15.73
N VAL A 267 8.13 12.36 14.42
CA VAL A 267 9.42 12.63 13.77
C VAL A 267 9.29 13.84 12.85
N VAL A 268 10.23 14.77 12.97
CA VAL A 268 10.36 15.88 12.03
C VAL A 268 11.25 15.45 10.86
N VAL A 269 10.67 15.48 9.66
CA VAL A 269 11.30 15.07 8.42
C VAL A 269 11.61 16.31 7.59
N ASP A 270 12.84 16.80 7.68
CA ASP A 270 13.36 17.88 6.84
C ASP A 270 13.93 17.32 5.54
N LEU A 271 13.15 17.43 4.45
CA LEU A 271 13.51 16.89 3.13
C LEU A 271 14.61 17.72 2.42
N ASN A 272 15.14 18.78 3.05
CA ASN A 272 16.32 19.50 2.57
C ASN A 272 17.63 18.84 3.01
N GLN A 273 17.59 17.83 3.88
CA GLN A 273 18.79 17.12 4.31
C GLN A 273 19.27 16.10 3.25
N PRO A 274 20.60 15.90 3.09
CA PRO A 274 21.15 14.98 2.09
C PRO A 274 20.64 13.54 2.15
N ARG A 275 20.18 13.07 3.33
CA ARG A 275 19.60 11.72 3.50
C ARG A 275 18.33 11.50 2.68
N TRP A 276 17.61 12.57 2.34
CA TRP A 276 16.36 12.55 1.57
C TRP A 276 16.56 12.90 0.10
N TYR A 277 17.80 13.15 -0.32
CA TYR A 277 18.10 13.47 -1.71
C TYR A 277 17.88 12.27 -2.60
N MET A 278 17.55 12.58 -3.85
CA MET A 278 17.31 11.58 -4.87
C MET A 278 18.29 11.77 -6.03
N GLN A 279 18.55 10.67 -6.72
CA GLN A 279 19.44 10.64 -7.87
C GLN A 279 18.74 11.20 -9.12
N SER A 280 19.40 12.07 -9.88
CA SER A 280 18.85 12.58 -11.13
C SER A 280 18.66 11.44 -12.14
N SER A 281 17.51 11.43 -12.82
CA SER A 281 17.24 10.44 -13.87
C SER A 281 18.06 10.68 -15.15
N ARG A 282 18.65 11.88 -15.31
CA ARG A 282 19.44 12.28 -16.48
C ARG A 282 20.94 12.15 -16.25
N ASP A 283 21.37 12.20 -14.99
CA ASP A 283 22.77 12.20 -14.58
C ASP A 283 22.88 11.42 -13.27
N GLY A 284 23.42 10.21 -13.34
CA GLY A 284 23.52 9.30 -12.20
C GLY A 284 24.40 9.83 -11.08
N ASP A 285 25.30 10.78 -11.32
CA ASP A 285 26.19 11.29 -10.29
C ASP A 285 25.59 12.49 -9.55
N ARG A 286 24.51 13.07 -10.08
CA ARG A 286 23.83 14.22 -9.49
C ARG A 286 22.78 13.78 -8.48
N TRP A 287 22.93 14.29 -7.26
CA TRP A 287 21.99 14.14 -6.15
C TRP A 287 21.44 15.51 -5.75
N GLY A 288 20.16 15.57 -5.41
CA GLY A 288 19.51 16.83 -5.02
C GLY A 288 18.19 16.59 -4.31
N SER A 289 17.64 17.67 -3.76
CA SER A 289 16.38 17.61 -3.03
C SER A 289 15.20 17.30 -3.96
N ILE A 290 14.07 16.88 -3.38
CA ILE A 290 12.87 16.58 -4.17
C ILE A 290 12.31 17.81 -4.89
N ALA A 291 12.46 19.00 -4.32
CA ALA A 291 12.06 20.26 -4.93
C ALA A 291 12.93 20.64 -6.15
N GLU A 292 14.20 20.23 -6.15
CA GLU A 292 15.14 20.52 -7.24
C GLU A 292 14.99 19.53 -8.40
N LEU A 293 15.04 18.23 -8.10
CA LEU A 293 15.16 17.18 -9.13
C LEU A 293 13.84 16.52 -9.51
N ALA A 294 12.77 16.73 -8.72
CA ALA A 294 11.52 16.01 -8.88
C ALA A 294 10.29 16.86 -8.52
N ALA A 295 10.33 18.15 -8.86
CA ALA A 295 9.31 19.14 -8.49
C ALA A 295 7.87 18.76 -8.87
N THR A 296 7.68 17.97 -9.93
CA THR A 296 6.37 17.54 -10.45
C THR A 296 5.92 16.19 -9.91
N GLN A 297 6.76 15.50 -9.14
CA GLN A 297 6.48 14.16 -8.65
C GLN A 297 5.67 14.20 -7.36
N ARG A 298 5.09 13.04 -7.05
CA ARG A 298 4.36 12.79 -5.82
C ARG A 298 5.15 11.83 -4.94
N PHE A 299 5.01 11.96 -3.64
CA PHE A 299 5.77 11.20 -2.64
C PHE A 299 4.88 10.72 -1.50
N ARG A 300 5.35 9.71 -0.79
CA ARG A 300 4.85 9.24 0.52
C ARG A 300 6.02 8.92 1.42
N LEU A 301 5.81 9.05 2.72
CA LEU A 301 6.69 8.45 3.71
C LEU A 301 6.18 7.03 4.01
N LEU A 302 7.08 6.06 3.91
CA LEU A 302 6.88 4.68 4.29
C LEU A 302 7.61 4.43 5.60
N TYR A 303 6.90 4.07 6.65
CA TYR A 303 7.49 3.48 7.84
C TYR A 303 7.54 1.96 7.66
N LYS A 304 8.74 1.39 7.65
CA LYS A 304 9.01 -0.04 7.57
C LYS A 304 10.27 -0.37 8.41
N PRO A 305 10.12 -1.02 9.57
CA PRO A 305 11.27 -1.42 10.37
C PRO A 305 12.09 -2.49 9.62
N HIS A 306 13.42 -2.42 9.73
CA HIS A 306 14.31 -3.46 9.21
C HIS A 306 14.25 -4.69 10.13
N SER A 307 14.16 -5.90 9.58
CA SER A 307 14.26 -7.21 10.28
C SER A 307 13.71 -7.32 11.72
N VAL A 308 12.40 -7.20 11.91
CA VAL A 308 11.75 -7.51 13.22
C VAL A 308 11.90 -8.99 13.61
N SER A 309 12.18 -9.87 12.64
CA SER A 309 12.47 -11.30 12.86
C SER A 309 13.76 -11.56 13.64
N GLU A 310 14.66 -10.57 13.77
CA GLU A 310 15.94 -10.68 14.48
C GLU A 310 15.89 -10.07 15.90
N LEU A 311 14.76 -9.46 16.29
CA LEU A 311 14.61 -8.94 17.66
C LEU A 311 14.74 -10.09 18.66
N LYS A 312 15.89 -10.14 19.35
CA LYS A 312 16.20 -11.11 20.39
C LYS A 312 15.08 -11.11 21.44
N THR A 313 14.63 -12.32 21.75
CA THR A 313 13.66 -12.70 22.80
C THR A 313 13.66 -11.73 23.99
N GLY A 314 12.53 -11.07 24.24
CA GLY A 314 12.32 -10.22 25.43
C GLY A 314 11.43 -8.98 25.22
N LEU A 315 11.22 -8.53 23.98
CA LEU A 315 10.29 -7.43 23.67
C LEU A 315 8.88 -8.00 23.46
N GLN A 316 7.90 -7.50 24.21
CA GLN A 316 6.48 -7.85 24.05
C GLN A 316 5.81 -6.85 23.09
N ASN A 317 4.89 -7.34 22.26
CA ASN A 317 4.01 -6.55 21.40
C ASN A 317 4.72 -5.56 20.45
N VAL A 318 5.86 -5.94 19.86
CA VAL A 318 6.48 -5.13 18.81
C VAL A 318 5.65 -5.24 17.53
N TRP A 319 5.23 -4.10 16.98
CA TRP A 319 4.53 -4.01 15.72
C TRP A 319 5.52 -4.15 14.56
N PRO A 320 5.43 -5.23 13.76
CA PRO A 320 6.41 -5.49 12.72
C PRO A 320 6.02 -4.90 11.36
N GLY A 321 4.81 -4.31 11.25
CA GLY A 321 4.21 -3.96 9.97
C GLY A 321 4.85 -2.78 9.24
N SER A 322 4.27 -2.43 8.09
CA SER A 322 4.67 -1.23 7.32
C SER A 322 3.49 -0.27 7.05
N ILE A 323 3.64 1.02 7.31
CA ILE A 323 2.55 1.99 7.12
C ILE A 323 2.99 3.14 6.23
N VAL A 324 2.11 3.55 5.32
CA VAL A 324 2.38 4.63 4.35
C VAL A 324 1.57 5.86 4.67
N SER A 325 2.20 7.03 4.57
CA SER A 325 1.54 8.32 4.76
C SER A 325 0.58 8.66 3.62
N SER A 326 -0.21 9.71 3.81
CA SER A 326 -0.88 10.41 2.72
C SER A 326 0.16 10.91 1.69
N ALA A 327 -0.26 11.02 0.43
CA ALA A 327 0.62 11.50 -0.63
C ALA A 327 0.88 13.00 -0.48
N PHE A 328 2.05 13.46 -0.88
CA PHE A 328 2.38 14.88 -0.94
C PHE A 328 3.21 15.20 -2.19
N ASN A 329 3.24 16.47 -2.60
CA ASN A 329 4.10 16.93 -3.70
C ASN A 329 5.42 17.54 -3.19
N ALA A 330 6.34 17.86 -4.10
CA ALA A 330 7.64 18.46 -3.75
C ALA A 330 7.57 19.82 -3.02
N ARG A 331 6.38 20.43 -2.92
CA ARG A 331 6.11 21.67 -2.15
C ARG A 331 5.45 21.41 -0.79
N GLY A 332 5.24 20.15 -0.42
CA GLY A 332 4.63 19.75 0.85
C GLY A 332 3.10 19.84 0.88
N GLN A 333 2.42 20.01 -0.27
CA GLN A 333 0.96 19.92 -0.29
C GLN A 333 0.53 18.45 -0.16
N ILE A 334 -0.21 18.16 0.90
CA ILE A 334 -0.72 16.83 1.25
C ILE A 334 -2.10 16.62 0.61
N ASP A 335 -2.35 15.40 0.14
CA ASP A 335 -3.58 14.94 -0.54
C ASP A 335 -4.75 14.58 0.38
#